data_AF-A0A8X6IL73-F1
#
_entry.id   AF-A0A8X6IL73-F1
#
_cell.length_a   1.000
_cell.length_b   1.000
_cell.length_c   1.000
_cell.angle_alpha   90.00
_cell.angle_beta   90.00
_cell.angle_gamma   90.00
#
_symmetry.space_group_name_H-M   'P 1'
#
loop_
_entity.id
_entity.type
_entity.pdbx_description
1 polymer ?
#
loop_
_entity_poly.entity_id
_entity_poly.type
_entity_poly.pdbx_seq_one_letter_code
_entity_poly.pdbx_strand_id
1 'polypeptide(L)'
;MTGDVLNKSEFRQRCVHITDVGIGFLASMNNLCTLYLRWCTQIRDYGVKTLCNMRSLQILSLAGCSLVTANGLSSLIQLRHLQELELTNCKGATRELIQYLRQNLPHCLIIE
;
A
#
# COMPACT_ATOMS: atom_id res chain seq x y z
N MET A 1 -0.73 2.13 39.54
CA MET A 1 -1.27 1.07 38.67
C MET A 1 -1.97 1.77 37.52
N THR A 2 -1.29 1.78 36.36
CA THR A 2 -1.75 2.01 34.98
C THR A 2 -2.83 3.09 34.77
N GLY A 3 -2.56 4.30 34.28
CA GLY A 3 -1.64 4.66 33.20
C GLY A 3 -2.42 4.85 31.90
N ASP A 4 -3.45 5.70 31.91
CA ASP A 4 -4.15 6.15 30.69
C ASP A 4 -3.26 7.14 29.95
N VAL A 5 -2.33 6.59 29.17
CA VAL A 5 -1.42 7.35 28.32
C VAL A 5 -1.68 6.90 26.89
N LEU A 6 -2.35 7.79 26.14
CA LEU A 6 -2.37 7.86 24.68
C LEU A 6 -3.13 6.71 23.98
N ASN A 7 -4.19 7.07 23.25
CA ASN A 7 -3.99 6.97 21.80
C ASN A 7 -4.85 7.98 21.05
N LYS A 8 -4.12 8.78 20.27
CA LYS A 8 -4.60 9.81 19.38
C LYS A 8 -5.77 9.29 18.57
N SER A 9 -6.82 10.12 18.52
CA SER A 9 -7.80 10.15 17.45
C SER A 9 -7.09 10.38 16.10
N GLU A 10 -6.39 9.37 15.60
CA GLU A 10 -6.01 9.33 14.20
C GLU A 10 -7.32 9.37 13.41
N PHE A 11 -7.48 10.45 12.65
CA PHE A 11 -8.36 10.52 11.50
C PHE A 11 -8.03 9.33 10.59
N ARG A 12 -8.54 8.12 10.92
CA ARG A 12 -8.63 7.01 9.96
C ARG A 12 -9.63 7.52 8.93
N GLN A 13 -9.13 8.13 7.85
CA GLN A 13 -9.86 8.18 6.60
C GLN A 13 -10.06 6.72 6.19
N ARG A 14 -11.12 6.12 6.75
CA ARG A 14 -11.52 4.75 6.50
C ARG A 14 -12.11 4.75 5.11
N CYS A 15 -11.28 4.48 4.12
CA CYS A 15 -11.74 4.19 2.77
C CYS A 15 -12.31 2.75 2.73
N VAL A 16 -13.26 2.44 3.62
CA VAL A 16 -13.85 1.10 3.80
C VAL A 16 -14.67 0.63 2.60
N HIS A 17 -14.98 1.54 1.67
CA HIS A 17 -15.71 1.23 0.43
C HIS A 17 -14.82 1.23 -0.82
N ILE A 18 -13.51 1.48 -0.72
CA ILE A 18 -12.62 1.28 -1.87
C ILE A 18 -12.40 -0.22 -2.05
N THR A 19 -12.88 -0.72 -3.17
CA THR A 19 -12.70 -2.11 -3.62
C THR A 19 -11.73 -2.14 -4.80
N ASP A 20 -11.36 -3.33 -5.24
CA ASP A 20 -10.57 -3.53 -6.47
C ASP A 20 -11.21 -2.84 -7.70
N VAL A 21 -12.54 -2.74 -7.74
CA VAL A 21 -13.26 -2.00 -8.79
C VAL A 21 -12.97 -0.49 -8.72
N GLY A 22 -12.95 0.07 -7.51
CA GLY A 22 -12.55 1.46 -7.27
C GLY A 22 -11.11 1.75 -7.73
N ILE A 23 -10.20 0.80 -7.48
CA ILE A 23 -8.82 0.88 -7.98
C ILE A 23 -8.79 0.87 -9.51
N GLY A 24 -9.64 0.08 -10.17
CA GLY A 24 -9.76 0.06 -11.63
C GLY A 24 -10.03 1.44 -12.23
N PHE A 25 -10.89 2.24 -11.59
CA PHE A 25 -11.12 3.63 -12.02
C PHE A 25 -9.90 4.53 -11.78
N LEU A 26 -9.22 4.38 -10.63
CA LEU A 26 -8.00 5.14 -10.32
C LEU A 26 -6.85 4.82 -11.26
N ALA A 27 -6.75 3.58 -11.74
CA ALA A 27 -5.69 3.15 -12.65
C ALA A 27 -5.73 3.85 -14.01
N SER A 28 -6.83 4.53 -14.36
CA SER A 28 -6.89 5.39 -15.55
C SER A 28 -6.22 6.76 -15.35
N MET A 29 -5.91 7.14 -14.11
CA MET A 29 -5.29 8.43 -13.76
C MET A 29 -3.77 8.37 -13.88
N ASN A 30 -3.27 8.44 -15.12
CA ASN A 30 -1.84 8.28 -15.45
C ASN A 30 -0.90 9.33 -14.82
N ASN A 31 -1.43 10.43 -14.30
CA ASN A 31 -0.63 11.52 -13.71
C ASN A 31 -0.67 11.53 -12.18
N LEU A 32 -1.30 10.54 -11.54
CA LEU A 32 -1.36 10.47 -10.09
C LEU A 32 0.01 10.08 -9.53
N CYS A 33 0.60 10.95 -8.71
CA CYS A 33 1.90 10.70 -8.06
C CYS A 33 1.76 10.12 -6.65
N THR A 34 0.65 10.38 -5.97
CA THR A 34 0.46 10.04 -4.56
C THR A 34 -0.88 9.38 -4.36
N LEU A 35 -0.88 8.21 -3.70
CA LEU A 35 -2.08 7.44 -3.43
C LEU A 35 -2.05 6.82 -2.03
N TYR A 36 -3.00 7.21 -1.19
CA TYR A 36 -3.19 6.65 0.14
C TYR A 36 -4.42 5.75 0.18
N LEU A 37 -4.21 4.44 0.33
CA LEU A 37 -5.24 3.40 0.45
C LEU A 37 -5.16 2.75 1.84
N ARG A 38 -5.16 3.60 2.87
CA ARG A 38 -5.05 3.15 4.26
C ARG A 38 -6.35 2.51 4.73
N TRP A 39 -6.23 1.39 5.45
CA TRP A 39 -7.31 0.62 6.05
C TRP A 39 -8.40 0.19 5.04
N CYS A 40 -8.02 0.02 3.78
CA CYS A 40 -8.90 -0.47 2.72
C CYS A 40 -8.95 -2.01 2.77
N THR A 41 -9.76 -2.53 3.70
CA THR A 41 -9.82 -3.98 3.99
C THR A 41 -10.43 -4.84 2.89
N GLN A 42 -10.93 -4.24 1.81
CA GLN A 42 -11.51 -4.95 0.67
C GLN A 42 -10.55 -5.08 -0.52
N ILE A 43 -9.38 -4.43 -0.47
CA ILE A 43 -8.36 -4.55 -1.52
C ILE A 43 -7.69 -5.91 -1.43
N ARG A 44 -7.55 -6.57 -2.59
CA ARG A 44 -6.85 -7.84 -2.73
C ARG A 44 -5.70 -7.71 -3.70
N ASP A 45 -4.98 -8.82 -3.91
CA ASP A 45 -3.85 -8.89 -4.84
C ASP A 45 -4.19 -8.41 -6.25
N TYR A 46 -5.44 -8.60 -6.70
CA TYR A 46 -5.90 -8.09 -7.99
C TYR A 46 -5.88 -6.56 -8.04
N GLY A 47 -6.42 -5.89 -7.02
CA GLY A 47 -6.36 -4.43 -6.91
C GLY A 47 -4.92 -3.92 -6.92
N VAL A 48 -4.02 -4.56 -6.16
CA VAL A 48 -2.60 -4.19 -6.14
C VAL A 48 -1.93 -4.34 -7.50
N LYS A 49 -2.20 -5.44 -8.23
CA LYS A 49 -1.70 -5.61 -9.60
C LYS A 49 -2.22 -4.54 -10.56
N THR A 50 -3.46 -4.10 -10.37
CA THR A 50 -4.01 -3.00 -11.17
C THR A 50 -3.32 -1.67 -10.88
N LEU A 51 -2.88 -1.41 -9.63
CA LEU A 51 -2.07 -0.23 -9.29
C LEU A 51 -0.73 -0.19 -10.03
N CYS A 52 -0.16 -1.33 -10.41
CA CYS A 52 1.09 -1.39 -11.16
C CYS A 52 1.01 -0.73 -12.55
N ASN A 53 -0.21 -0.47 -13.07
CA ASN A 53 -0.41 0.30 -14.30
C ASN A 53 -0.17 1.80 -14.11
N MET A 54 -0.19 2.32 -12.88
CA MET A 54 -0.04 3.73 -12.54
C MET A 54 1.45 4.12 -12.45
N ARG A 55 2.13 4.15 -13.60
CA ARG A 55 3.59 4.29 -13.69
C ARG A 55 4.16 5.59 -13.11
N SER A 56 3.34 6.62 -12.93
CA SER A 56 3.74 7.91 -12.35
C SER A 56 3.70 7.93 -10.82
N LEU A 57 3.23 6.85 -10.15
CA LEU A 57 3.19 6.79 -8.70
C LEU A 57 4.58 6.88 -8.09
N GLN A 58 4.71 7.80 -7.14
CA GLN A 58 5.89 8.04 -6.33
C GLN A 58 5.64 7.68 -4.86
N ILE A 59 4.40 7.88 -4.37
CA ILE A 59 4.03 7.57 -2.98
C ILE A 59 2.81 6.66 -3.00
N LEU A 60 2.92 5.49 -2.38
CA LEU A 60 1.84 4.54 -2.20
C LEU A 60 1.76 4.09 -0.74
N SER A 61 0.59 4.23 -0.13
CA SER A 61 0.30 3.63 1.17
C SER A 61 -0.79 2.59 1.04
N LEU A 62 -0.49 1.37 1.48
CA LEU A 62 -1.45 0.27 1.61
C LEU A 62 -1.69 -0.07 3.09
N ALA A 63 -1.26 0.79 4.03
CA ALA A 63 -1.26 0.46 5.45
C ALA A 63 -2.61 -0.07 5.94
N GLY A 64 -2.62 -1.21 6.62
CA GLY A 64 -3.84 -1.86 7.11
C GLY A 64 -4.68 -2.58 6.05
N CYS A 65 -4.18 -2.79 4.83
CA CYS A 65 -4.81 -3.65 3.83
C CYS A 65 -4.55 -5.12 4.14
N SER A 66 -5.40 -5.69 5.01
CA SER A 66 -5.19 -7.03 5.60
C SER A 66 -5.39 -8.21 4.65
N LEU A 67 -6.09 -8.01 3.52
CA LEU A 67 -6.36 -9.07 2.53
C LEU A 67 -5.32 -9.16 1.41
N VAL A 68 -4.35 -8.24 1.36
CA VAL A 68 -3.27 -8.29 0.39
C VAL A 68 -2.19 -9.27 0.87
N THR A 69 -1.81 -10.19 0.00
CA THR A 69 -0.80 -11.21 0.27
C THR A 69 0.58 -10.78 -0.20
N ALA A 70 1.61 -11.53 0.21
CA ALA A 70 2.97 -11.29 -0.27
C ALA A 70 3.11 -11.39 -1.79
N ASN A 71 2.32 -12.26 -2.43
CA ASN A 71 2.30 -12.41 -3.89
C ASN A 71 1.66 -11.20 -4.59
N GLY A 72 0.69 -10.54 -3.96
CA GLY A 72 0.14 -9.29 -4.45
C GLY A 72 1.17 -8.17 -4.37
N LEU A 73 1.75 -7.99 -3.18
CA LEU A 73 2.72 -6.92 -2.92
C LEU A 73 4.02 -7.07 -3.72
N SER A 74 4.47 -8.28 -4.02
CA SER A 74 5.68 -8.48 -4.84
C SER A 74 5.56 -7.89 -6.24
N SER A 75 4.33 -7.70 -6.75
CA SER A 75 4.10 -7.06 -8.05
C SER A 75 4.42 -5.56 -8.06
N LEU A 76 4.50 -4.90 -6.90
CA LEU A 76 4.80 -3.46 -6.77
C LEU A 76 6.18 -3.07 -7.30
N ILE A 77 7.08 -4.03 -7.50
CA ILE A 77 8.40 -3.79 -8.14
C ILE A 77 8.29 -3.21 -9.56
N GLN A 78 7.11 -3.32 -10.18
CA GLN A 78 6.83 -2.73 -11.48
C GLN A 78 6.74 -1.19 -11.43
N LEU A 79 6.46 -0.62 -10.27
CA LEU A 79 6.40 0.83 -10.05
C LEU A 79 7.83 1.39 -9.87
N ARG A 80 8.57 1.50 -10.98
CA ARG A 80 9.99 1.90 -10.97
C ARG A 80 10.26 3.33 -10.47
N HIS A 81 9.23 4.18 -10.43
CA HIS A 81 9.32 5.55 -9.94
C HIS A 81 8.86 5.70 -8.49
N LEU A 82 8.51 4.60 -7.82
CA LEU A 82 8.07 4.63 -6.44
C LEU A 82 9.23 5.03 -5.51
N GLN A 83 8.99 6.07 -4.72
CA GLN A 83 9.93 6.66 -3.76
C GLN A 83 9.53 6.31 -2.33
N GLU A 84 8.24 6.13 -2.05
CA GLU A 84 7.74 5.77 -0.73
C GLU A 84 6.64 4.71 -0.83
N LEU A 85 6.80 3.64 -0.04
CA LEU A 85 5.87 2.54 0.08
C LEU A 85 5.59 2.23 1.55
N GLU A 86 4.36 2.48 1.99
CA GLU A 86 3.93 2.19 3.35
C GLU A 86 3.07 0.92 3.41
N LEU A 87 3.53 -0.08 4.17
CA LEU A 87 2.92 -1.40 4.34
C LEU A 87 2.58 -1.73 5.80
N THR A 88 2.56 -0.73 6.68
CA THR A 88 2.28 -0.94 8.10
C THR A 88 0.94 -1.63 8.32
N ASN A 89 0.91 -2.65 9.19
CA ASN A 89 -0.27 -3.49 9.43
C ASN A 89 -0.79 -4.26 8.20
N CYS A 90 0.03 -4.49 7.17
CA CYS A 90 -0.31 -5.41 6.08
C CYS A 90 0.12 -6.84 6.41
N LYS A 91 -0.82 -7.79 6.44
CA LYS A 91 -0.52 -9.20 6.74
C LYS A 91 0.44 -9.84 5.71
N GLY A 92 0.37 -9.39 4.45
CA GLY A 92 1.27 -9.85 3.38
C GLY A 92 2.69 -9.28 3.45
N ALA A 93 2.95 -8.28 4.30
CA ALA A 93 4.26 -7.64 4.43
C ALA A 93 5.23 -8.46 5.29
N THR A 94 5.54 -9.69 4.87
CA THR A 94 6.49 -10.55 5.59
C THR A 94 7.92 -10.00 5.44
N ARG A 95 8.81 -10.38 6.36
CA ARG A 95 10.21 -9.94 6.35
C ARG A 95 10.91 -10.30 5.03
N GLU A 96 10.63 -11.48 4.49
CA GLU A 96 11.19 -11.97 3.23
C GLU A 96 10.73 -11.09 2.06
N LEU A 97 9.45 -10.71 2.05
CA LEU A 97 8.93 -9.79 1.05
C LEU A 97 9.58 -8.42 1.18
N ILE A 98 9.69 -7.86 2.39
CA ILE A 98 10.31 -6.54 2.58
C ILE A 98 11.75 -6.54 2.08
N GLN A 99 12.51 -7.61 2.35
CA GLN A 99 13.86 -7.78 1.80
C GLN A 99 13.84 -7.85 0.27
N TYR A 100 12.92 -8.62 -0.31
CA TYR A 100 12.74 -8.70 -1.77
C TYR A 100 12.42 -7.34 -2.39
N LEU A 101 11.54 -6.55 -1.77
CA LEU A 101 11.17 -5.22 -2.23
C LEU A 101 12.36 -4.25 -2.14
N ARG A 102 13.12 -4.26 -1.03
CA ARG A 102 14.35 -3.45 -0.88
C ARG A 102 15.40 -3.77 -1.96
N GLN A 103 15.51 -5.02 -2.38
CA GLN A 103 16.43 -5.43 -3.45
C GLN A 103 15.98 -4.96 -4.85
N ASN A 104 14.66 -4.90 -5.10
CA ASN A 104 14.11 -4.58 -6.42
C ASN A 104 13.68 -3.12 -6.60
N LEU A 105 13.52 -2.39 -5.49
CA LEU A 105 13.21 -0.97 -5.41
C LEU A 105 14.24 -0.27 -4.48
N PRO A 106 15.53 -0.26 -4.85
CA PRO A 106 16.61 0.22 -3.95
C PRO A 106 16.52 1.71 -3.63
N HIS A 107 15.75 2.48 -4.41
CA HIS A 107 15.52 3.91 -4.21
C HIS A 107 14.21 4.21 -3.45
N CYS A 108 13.41 3.20 -3.17
CA CYS A 108 12.12 3.35 -2.50
C CYS A 108 12.28 3.18 -0.98
N LEU A 109 11.80 4.15 -0.22
CA LEU A 109 11.65 4.06 1.22
C LEU A 109 10.47 3.15 1.55
N ILE A 110 10.77 2.01 2.17
CA ILE A 110 9.75 1.06 2.62
C ILE A 110 9.50 1.25 4.11
N ILE A 111 8.26 1.59 4.46
CA ILE A 111 7.78 1.78 5.83
C ILE A 111 6.96 0.54 6.21
N GLU A 112 7.34 -0.13 7.29
CA GLU A 112 6.76 -1.40 7.79
C GLU A 112 6.23 -1.26 9.21
#